data_AF-A0A9P5YDM5-F1
#
_entry.id   AF-A0A9P5YDM5-F1
#
_cell.length_a   1.000
_cell.length_b   1.000
_cell.length_c   1.000
_cell.angle_alpha   90.00
_cell.angle_beta   90.00
_cell.angle_gamma   90.00
#
_symmetry.space_group_name_H-M   'P 1'
#
loop_
_entity.id
_entity.type
_entity.pdbx_description
1 polymer ?
#
loop_
_entity_poly.entity_id
_entity_poly.type
_entity_poly.pdbx_seq_one_letter_code
_entity_poly.pdbx_strand_id
1 'polypeptide(L)'
;MSPLAPSAPPQTPRAQGRRQAMTAREISAFDEMFEMIFDATGTSKPGSSTSQTNVGVGRGDISDLLGKLRTHSKKMRWTSEADEALDLKKEEMDMCGTDYQLLEWAMREIFQESIKYEEAARQAISAAAESQTPVDLPPLQPPAYPHLLAHLMHTFRDKYHDPNLALAMFDHARNLSIASYVFGCSTQAYNELIETRWTCFYDIQGVHDALQEMTINGVDVDSRTRRLVEMVRREAAQRDLWFEESQLGSGEVMRLLTKIDELAAKPLSRSRKASTLKSALSKNPAKWGDWKATPLEDKPDDQWAFDQWDRPSRRDQGFREGSQRRTFERVRTGDKRRFGAFKL
;
A
#
# COMPACT_ATOMS: atom_id res chain seq x y z
N MET A 1 -81.84 4.45 1.02
CA MET A 1 -81.23 3.11 0.85
C MET A 1 -79.81 3.33 0.36
N SER A 2 -78.83 3.14 1.24
CA SER A 2 -77.40 3.22 0.90
C SER A 2 -76.81 1.82 1.04
N PRO A 3 -76.02 1.31 0.08
CA PRO A 3 -75.35 0.03 0.23
C PRO A 3 -74.00 0.18 0.93
N LEU A 4 -73.76 -0.76 1.83
CA LEU A 4 -72.50 -1.03 2.52
C LEU A 4 -71.43 -1.52 1.53
N ALA A 5 -70.19 -1.05 1.70
CA ALA A 5 -69.00 -1.62 1.05
C ALA A 5 -67.92 -1.96 2.12
N PRO A 6 -67.07 -2.96 1.86
CA PRO A 6 -66.43 -3.77 2.90
C PRO A 6 -65.05 -3.27 3.35
N SER A 7 -64.72 -3.66 4.58
CA SER A 7 -63.48 -3.43 5.33
C SER A 7 -62.25 -4.09 4.70
N ALA A 8 -61.15 -3.33 4.57
CA ALA A 8 -59.82 -3.84 4.21
C ALA A 8 -59.08 -4.44 5.43
N PRO A 9 -58.18 -5.44 5.25
CA PRO A 9 -57.42 -6.08 6.33
C PRO A 9 -56.20 -5.24 6.79
N PRO A 10 -55.70 -5.46 8.03
CA PRO A 10 -54.63 -4.66 8.61
C PRO A 10 -53.25 -5.00 8.00
N GLN A 11 -52.54 -3.96 7.59
CA GLN A 11 -51.15 -4.03 7.11
C GLN A 11 -50.20 -4.24 8.30
N THR A 12 -49.33 -5.25 8.21
CA THR A 12 -48.22 -5.45 9.14
C THR A 12 -47.07 -4.48 8.82
N PRO A 13 -46.46 -3.82 9.82
CA PRO A 13 -45.34 -2.93 9.58
C PRO A 13 -44.07 -3.72 9.25
N ARG A 14 -43.43 -3.36 8.14
CA ARG A 14 -42.12 -3.87 7.71
C ARG A 14 -41.04 -3.44 8.70
N ALA A 15 -40.27 -4.41 9.19
CA ALA A 15 -39.11 -4.18 10.04
C ALA A 15 -38.02 -3.42 9.26
N GLN A 16 -37.91 -2.11 9.52
CA GLN A 16 -36.74 -1.33 9.13
C GLN A 16 -35.56 -1.77 10.01
N GLY A 17 -34.45 -2.16 9.37
CA GLY A 17 -33.19 -2.43 10.04
C GLY A 17 -32.77 -1.23 10.88
N ARG A 18 -32.94 -1.35 12.20
CA ARG A 18 -32.41 -0.39 13.17
C ARG A 18 -30.90 -0.35 12.98
N ARG A 19 -30.38 0.80 12.56
CA ARG A 19 -28.99 1.18 12.83
C ARG A 19 -28.84 1.14 14.35
N GLN A 20 -28.24 0.09 14.87
CA GLN A 20 -27.87 0.01 16.28
C GLN A 20 -26.86 1.15 16.50
N ALA A 21 -27.28 2.19 17.21
CA ALA A 21 -26.34 3.12 17.80
C ALA A 21 -25.54 2.31 18.82
N MET A 22 -24.22 2.27 18.64
CA MET A 22 -23.32 1.52 19.50
C MET A 22 -23.56 1.87 20.97
N THR A 23 -23.58 0.85 21.82
CA THR A 23 -23.80 1.05 23.25
C THR A 23 -22.61 1.79 23.86
N ALA A 24 -22.82 2.57 24.92
CA ALA A 24 -21.73 3.35 25.53
C ALA A 24 -20.53 2.50 25.97
N ARG A 25 -20.76 1.19 26.24
CA ARG A 25 -19.71 0.21 26.52
C ARG A 25 -18.95 -0.24 25.27
N GLU A 26 -19.63 -0.35 24.13
CA GLU A 26 -18.97 -0.57 22.83
C GLU A 26 -18.14 0.65 22.46
N ILE A 27 -18.69 1.87 22.61
CA ILE A 27 -17.97 3.12 22.33
C ILE A 27 -16.73 3.23 23.21
N SER A 28 -16.83 2.95 24.52
CA SER A 28 -15.64 2.98 25.40
C SER A 28 -14.63 1.90 25.05
N ALA A 29 -15.06 0.71 24.61
CA ALA A 29 -14.15 -0.34 24.17
C ALA A 29 -13.45 0.04 22.85
N PHE A 30 -14.14 0.72 21.93
CA PHE A 30 -13.53 1.28 20.72
C PHE A 30 -12.54 2.39 21.06
N ASP A 31 -12.89 3.32 21.95
CA ASP A 31 -12.00 4.41 22.37
C ASP A 31 -10.75 3.86 23.08
N GLU A 32 -10.89 2.85 23.93
CA GLU A 32 -9.76 2.19 24.61
C GLU A 32 -8.85 1.43 23.64
N MET A 33 -9.43 0.78 22.62
CA MET A 33 -8.66 0.17 21.53
C MET A 33 -7.95 1.24 20.66
N PHE A 34 -8.58 2.39 20.44
CA PHE A 34 -7.97 3.50 19.71
C PHE A 34 -6.82 4.13 20.49
N GLU A 35 -6.99 4.43 21.78
CA GLU A 35 -5.93 5.00 22.64
C GLU A 35 -4.72 4.06 22.74
N MET A 36 -4.97 2.74 22.81
CA MET A 36 -3.92 1.73 22.84
C MET A 36 -3.13 1.63 21.53
N ILE A 37 -3.77 1.80 20.37
CA ILE A 37 -3.09 1.87 19.06
C ILE A 37 -2.19 3.12 18.96
N PHE A 38 -2.58 4.23 19.61
CA PHE A 38 -1.78 5.47 19.64
C PHE A 38 -0.62 5.43 20.65
N ASP A 39 -0.79 4.80 21.80
CA ASP A 39 0.29 4.65 22.77
C ASP A 39 1.36 3.62 22.32
N ALA A 40 0.95 2.56 21.62
CA ALA A 40 1.87 1.59 21.02
C ALA A 40 2.71 2.18 19.87
N THR A 41 2.28 3.27 19.25
CA THR A 41 3.03 3.95 18.18
C THR A 41 3.81 5.18 18.66
N GLY A 42 3.52 5.67 19.87
CA GLY A 42 4.19 6.83 20.49
C GLY A 42 5.40 6.53 21.38
N THR A 43 5.67 5.26 21.71
CA THR A 43 6.67 4.88 22.72
C THR A 43 7.98 4.37 22.12
N SER A 44 8.59 5.18 21.25
CA SER A 44 10.06 5.14 21.04
C SER A 44 10.68 6.42 21.63
N LYS A 45 11.45 6.29 22.72
CA LYS A 45 12.15 7.41 23.41
C LYS A 45 13.43 6.92 24.10
N PRO A 46 14.41 7.80 24.49
CA PRO A 46 14.49 9.26 24.32
C PRO A 46 15.88 9.81 23.91
N GLY A 47 15.91 10.96 23.21
CA GLY A 47 17.13 11.79 23.11
C GLY A 47 17.12 12.86 22.01
N SER A 48 17.17 14.14 22.43
CA SER A 48 17.53 15.34 21.65
C SER A 48 16.48 16.04 20.76
N SER A 49 16.14 17.25 21.22
CA SER A 49 15.68 18.46 20.51
C SER A 49 14.27 18.49 19.88
N THR A 50 13.34 19.04 20.67
CA THR A 50 12.38 20.10 20.32
C THR A 50 11.81 20.12 18.89
N SER A 51 10.65 19.49 18.72
CA SER A 51 9.52 20.06 17.98
C SER A 51 8.23 19.43 18.52
N GLN A 52 7.43 20.24 19.20
CA GLN A 52 6.13 19.86 19.72
C GLN A 52 5.22 19.45 18.57
N THR A 53 4.99 18.15 18.40
CA THR A 53 3.74 17.68 17.78
C THR A 53 2.74 17.53 18.92
N ASN A 54 1.95 18.59 19.15
CA ASN A 54 0.72 18.49 19.90
C ASN A 54 -0.14 17.41 19.25
N VAL A 55 -0.17 16.22 19.84
CA VAL A 55 -1.25 15.24 19.61
C VAL A 55 -2.44 15.77 20.41
N GLY A 56 -3.04 16.83 19.88
CA GLY A 56 -4.35 17.28 20.31
C GLY A 56 -5.37 16.37 19.64
N VAL A 57 -5.99 15.49 20.41
CA VAL A 57 -7.28 14.86 20.06
C VAL A 57 -8.32 15.98 20.08
N GLY A 58 -8.35 16.74 18.99
CA GLY A 58 -9.24 17.88 18.80
C GLY A 58 -9.64 17.96 17.35
N ARG A 59 -10.85 17.45 17.03
CA ARG A 59 -11.54 17.68 15.75
C ARG A 59 -10.79 17.29 14.46
N GLY A 60 -9.90 16.29 14.51
CA GLY A 60 -9.37 15.65 13.31
C GLY A 60 -10.37 14.64 12.76
N ASP A 61 -10.67 14.72 11.46
CA ASP A 61 -11.58 13.81 10.77
C ASP A 61 -11.00 12.38 10.80
N ILE A 62 -11.84 11.34 10.95
CA ILE A 62 -11.41 9.93 11.10
C ILE A 62 -10.56 9.47 9.90
N SER A 63 -10.81 10.09 8.73
CA SER A 63 -10.03 9.97 7.50
C SER A 63 -8.53 10.28 7.67
N ASP A 64 -8.19 11.30 8.48
CA ASP A 64 -6.79 11.68 8.75
C ASP A 64 -6.07 10.63 9.61
N LEU A 65 -6.80 9.90 10.46
CA LEU A 65 -6.25 8.83 11.29
C LEU A 65 -5.95 7.59 10.45
N LEU A 66 -6.87 7.20 9.57
CA LEU A 66 -6.69 6.10 8.63
C LEU A 66 -5.52 6.37 7.65
N GLY A 67 -5.42 7.59 7.15
CA GLY A 67 -4.30 8.02 6.32
C GLY A 67 -2.95 7.93 7.04
N LYS A 68 -2.90 8.30 8.32
CA LYS A 68 -1.69 8.17 9.15
C LYS A 68 -1.31 6.70 9.37
N LEU A 69 -2.27 5.83 9.74
CA LEU A 69 -2.01 4.39 9.95
C LEU A 69 -1.40 3.74 8.70
N ARG A 70 -1.95 4.06 7.52
CA ARG A 70 -1.40 3.62 6.22
C ARG A 70 -0.03 4.21 5.91
N THR A 71 0.24 5.45 6.29
CA THR A 71 1.54 6.09 6.06
C THR A 71 2.66 5.39 6.83
N HIS A 72 2.35 4.81 7.99
CA HIS A 72 3.29 3.99 8.75
C HIS A 72 3.53 2.63 8.07
N SER A 73 2.51 2.00 7.50
CA SER A 73 2.66 0.78 6.69
C SER A 73 3.56 1.00 5.46
N LYS A 74 3.48 2.16 4.80
CA LYS A 74 4.32 2.51 3.64
C LYS A 74 5.82 2.62 3.93
N LYS A 75 6.22 2.78 5.20
CA LYS A 75 7.64 2.88 5.59
C LYS A 75 8.27 1.52 5.92
N MET A 76 7.50 0.44 5.86
CA MET A 76 8.04 -0.91 6.01
C MET A 76 9.07 -1.15 4.90
N ARG A 77 10.31 -1.41 5.30
CA ARG A 77 11.36 -1.79 4.34
C ARG A 77 11.06 -3.21 3.90
N TRP A 78 10.79 -3.39 2.61
CA TRP A 78 10.76 -4.70 1.99
C TRP A 78 12.08 -5.41 2.30
N THR A 79 11.95 -6.60 2.90
CA THR A 79 13.06 -7.53 3.08
C THR A 79 13.10 -8.46 1.87
N SER A 80 14.29 -8.94 1.49
CA SER A 80 14.43 -9.95 0.42
C SER A 80 13.47 -11.12 0.61
N GLU A 81 13.30 -11.56 1.87
CA GLU A 81 12.41 -12.65 2.24
C GLU A 81 10.93 -12.32 2.01
N ALA A 82 10.48 -11.09 2.29
CA ALA A 82 9.10 -10.69 2.06
C ALA A 82 8.78 -10.57 0.57
N ASP A 83 9.73 -10.07 -0.23
CA ASP A 83 9.62 -10.02 -1.69
C ASP A 83 9.55 -11.44 -2.27
N GLU A 84 10.46 -12.33 -1.87
CA GLU A 84 10.46 -13.75 -2.29
C GLU A 84 9.15 -14.46 -1.93
N ALA A 85 8.63 -14.25 -0.71
CA ALA A 85 7.36 -14.83 -0.29
C ALA A 85 6.16 -14.30 -1.10
N LEU A 86 6.19 -13.02 -1.48
CA LEU A 86 5.17 -12.44 -2.34
C LEU A 86 5.24 -13.03 -3.75
N ASP A 87 6.44 -13.16 -4.31
CA ASP A 87 6.62 -13.71 -5.66
C ASP A 87 6.21 -15.17 -5.72
N LEU A 88 6.58 -15.98 -4.73
CA LEU A 88 6.11 -17.37 -4.61
C LEU A 88 4.59 -17.47 -4.57
N LYS A 89 3.92 -16.62 -3.77
CA LYS A 89 2.46 -16.61 -3.71
C LYS A 89 1.81 -16.19 -5.03
N LYS A 90 2.43 -15.25 -5.77
CA LYS A 90 1.95 -14.90 -7.12
C LYS A 90 2.11 -16.05 -8.09
N GLU A 91 3.24 -16.76 -8.06
CA GLU A 91 3.45 -17.96 -8.88
C GLU A 91 2.42 -19.04 -8.56
N GLU A 92 2.10 -19.26 -7.29
CA GLU A 92 1.03 -20.19 -6.87
C GLU A 92 -0.35 -19.81 -7.42
N MET A 93 -0.68 -18.52 -7.41
CA MET A 93 -1.91 -18.00 -8.02
C MET A 93 -1.92 -18.25 -9.53
N ASP A 94 -0.79 -18.03 -10.19
CA ASP A 94 -0.66 -18.20 -11.62
C ASP A 94 -0.68 -19.69 -12.03
N MET A 95 -0.27 -20.60 -11.14
CA MET A 95 -0.36 -22.05 -11.32
C MET A 95 -1.78 -22.61 -11.17
N CYS A 96 -2.72 -21.87 -10.58
CA CYS A 96 -4.11 -22.32 -10.49
C CYS A 96 -4.70 -22.53 -11.90
N GLY A 97 -5.32 -23.67 -12.15
CA GLY A 97 -5.88 -24.01 -13.46
C GLY A 97 -7.30 -23.48 -13.66
N THR A 98 -8.07 -23.40 -12.58
CA THR A 98 -9.48 -22.95 -12.58
C THR A 98 -9.70 -21.80 -11.61
N ASP A 99 -10.75 -21.04 -11.87
CA ASP A 99 -11.25 -19.97 -11.00
C ASP A 99 -11.61 -20.48 -9.60
N TYR A 100 -12.26 -21.64 -9.51
CA TYR A 100 -12.59 -22.29 -8.24
C TYR A 100 -11.33 -22.65 -7.43
N GLN A 101 -10.29 -23.18 -8.08
CA GLN A 101 -9.04 -23.52 -7.42
C GLN A 101 -8.35 -22.26 -6.88
N LEU A 102 -8.34 -21.18 -7.65
CA LEU A 102 -7.78 -19.90 -7.21
C LEU A 102 -8.59 -19.33 -6.03
N LEU A 103 -9.92 -19.46 -6.05
CA LEU A 103 -10.79 -19.02 -4.97
C LEU A 103 -10.50 -19.78 -3.67
N GLU A 104 -10.45 -21.12 -3.71
CA GLU A 104 -10.11 -21.92 -2.53
C GLU A 104 -8.73 -21.57 -1.98
N TRP A 105 -7.75 -21.40 -2.88
CA TRP A 105 -6.40 -20.98 -2.51
C TRP A 105 -6.42 -19.60 -1.85
N ALA A 106 -7.14 -18.63 -2.41
CA ALA A 106 -7.23 -17.27 -1.85
C ALA A 106 -7.89 -17.27 -0.47
N MET A 107 -8.95 -18.05 -0.27
CA MET A 107 -9.58 -18.23 1.03
C MET A 107 -8.60 -18.79 2.08
N ARG A 108 -7.75 -19.74 1.69
CA ARG A 108 -6.81 -20.41 2.60
C ARG A 108 -5.51 -19.64 2.85
N GLU A 109 -4.92 -19.05 1.82
CA GLU A 109 -3.61 -18.41 1.94
C GLU A 109 -3.71 -16.91 2.19
N ILE A 110 -4.62 -16.19 1.52
CA ILE A 110 -4.72 -14.73 1.67
C ILE A 110 -5.59 -14.39 2.88
N PHE A 111 -6.82 -14.89 2.93
CA PHE A 111 -7.80 -14.47 3.92
C PHE A 111 -7.62 -15.17 5.27
N GLN A 112 -7.42 -16.48 5.33
CA GLN A 112 -7.14 -17.14 6.62
C GLN A 112 -5.83 -16.68 7.25
N GLU A 113 -4.80 -16.36 6.46
CA GLU A 113 -3.57 -15.76 7.00
C GLU A 113 -3.88 -14.42 7.66
N SER A 114 -4.62 -13.53 7.00
CA SER A 114 -5.01 -12.24 7.58
C SER A 114 -5.75 -12.37 8.93
N ILE A 115 -6.59 -13.40 9.10
CA ILE A 115 -7.29 -13.70 10.36
C ILE A 115 -6.29 -14.12 11.43
N LYS A 116 -5.34 -15.01 11.11
CA LYS A 116 -4.32 -15.49 12.06
C LYS A 116 -3.44 -14.35 12.57
N TYR A 117 -3.04 -13.42 11.71
CA TYR A 117 -2.26 -12.25 12.12
C TYR A 117 -3.07 -11.34 13.05
N GLU A 118 -4.36 -11.16 12.79
CA GLU A 118 -5.24 -10.38 13.67
C GLU A 118 -5.44 -11.07 15.03
N GLU A 119 -5.66 -12.38 15.05
CA GLU A 119 -5.75 -13.16 16.29
C GLU A 119 -4.45 -13.09 17.10
N ALA A 120 -3.30 -13.22 16.45
CA ALA A 120 -1.98 -13.08 17.09
C ALA A 120 -1.77 -11.67 17.66
N ALA A 121 -2.17 -10.63 16.94
CA ALA A 121 -2.13 -9.27 17.42
C ALA A 121 -3.05 -9.05 18.63
N ARG A 122 -4.28 -9.59 18.60
CA ARG A 122 -5.21 -9.52 19.74
C ARG A 122 -4.66 -10.23 20.97
N GLN A 123 -4.05 -11.41 20.80
CA GLN A 123 -3.43 -12.17 21.89
C GLN A 123 -2.21 -11.44 22.48
N ALA A 124 -1.37 -10.85 21.63
CA ALA A 124 -0.24 -10.05 22.08
C ALA A 124 -0.71 -8.81 22.87
N ILE A 125 -1.81 -8.19 22.44
CA ILE A 125 -2.42 -7.06 23.14
C ILE A 125 -2.98 -7.48 24.51
N SER A 126 -3.73 -8.58 24.59
CA SER A 126 -4.23 -9.06 25.89
C SER A 126 -3.08 -9.43 26.84
N ALA A 127 -2.02 -10.06 26.32
CA ALA A 127 -0.84 -10.39 27.10
C ALA A 127 -0.06 -9.13 27.55
N ALA A 128 0.02 -8.10 26.70
CA ALA A 128 0.65 -6.82 27.05
C ALA A 128 -0.17 -6.06 28.12
N ALA A 129 -1.50 -6.10 28.02
CA ALA A 129 -2.40 -5.49 29.01
C ALA A 129 -2.27 -6.16 30.39
N GLU A 130 -2.10 -7.49 30.43
CA GLU A 130 -1.90 -8.25 31.66
C GLU A 130 -0.49 -8.05 32.26
N SER A 131 0.54 -7.91 31.42
CA SER A 131 1.93 -7.87 31.87
C SER A 131 2.50 -6.46 32.11
N GLN A 132 1.82 -5.39 31.68
CA GLN A 132 2.27 -3.98 31.79
C GLN A 132 3.71 -3.72 31.30
N THR A 133 4.27 -4.63 30.50
CA THR A 133 5.59 -4.48 29.90
C THR A 133 5.46 -4.02 28.45
N PRO A 134 6.36 -3.15 27.95
CA PRO A 134 6.34 -2.75 26.55
C PRO A 134 6.78 -3.93 25.70
N VAL A 135 5.80 -4.70 25.21
CA VAL A 135 6.00 -5.81 24.28
C VAL A 135 5.88 -5.26 22.86
N ASP A 136 6.88 -5.54 22.02
CA ASP A 136 6.80 -5.25 20.58
C ASP A 136 5.61 -6.00 19.98
N LEU A 137 4.60 -5.25 19.54
CA LEU A 137 3.39 -5.84 18.97
C LEU A 137 3.70 -6.46 17.59
N PRO A 138 3.18 -7.66 17.30
CA PRO A 138 3.33 -8.27 15.99
C PRO A 138 2.59 -7.43 14.92
N PRO A 139 3.03 -7.50 13.65
CA PRO A 139 2.38 -6.77 12.57
C PRO A 139 0.92 -7.23 12.41
N LEU A 140 0.01 -6.28 12.24
CA LEU A 140 -1.44 -6.56 12.15
C LEU A 140 -1.83 -7.33 10.89
N GLN A 141 -1.07 -7.18 9.80
CA GLN A 141 -1.33 -7.81 8.51
C GLN A 141 0.00 -8.10 7.78
N PRO A 142 0.05 -9.13 6.91
CA PRO A 142 1.20 -9.37 6.05
C PRO A 142 1.46 -8.20 5.11
N PRO A 143 2.72 -7.75 4.91
CA PRO A 143 3.03 -6.66 3.97
C PRO A 143 2.68 -6.98 2.51
N ALA A 144 2.66 -8.26 2.16
CA ALA A 144 2.28 -8.74 0.84
C ALA A 144 0.76 -8.67 0.58
N TYR A 145 -0.07 -8.64 1.63
CA TYR A 145 -1.53 -8.71 1.55
C TYR A 145 -2.17 -7.76 0.53
N PRO A 146 -1.91 -6.43 0.55
CA PRO A 146 -2.49 -5.52 -0.44
C PRO A 146 -2.08 -5.80 -1.89
N HIS A 147 -0.87 -6.31 -2.10
CA HIS A 147 -0.35 -6.62 -3.42
C HIS A 147 -0.96 -7.91 -3.95
N LEU A 148 -1.13 -8.91 -3.08
CA LEU A 148 -1.80 -10.17 -3.38
C LEU A 148 -3.27 -9.96 -3.69
N LEU A 149 -3.97 -9.10 -2.93
CA LEU A 149 -5.37 -8.77 -3.21
C LEU A 149 -5.54 -8.10 -4.58
N ALA A 150 -4.66 -7.16 -4.94
CA ALA A 150 -4.68 -6.53 -6.26
C ALA A 150 -4.39 -7.56 -7.37
N HIS A 151 -3.37 -8.40 -7.20
CA HIS A 151 -3.07 -9.48 -8.15
C HIS A 151 -4.24 -10.46 -8.29
N LEU A 152 -4.92 -10.78 -7.19
CA LEU A 152 -6.07 -11.69 -7.18
C LEU A 152 -7.24 -11.15 -8.02
N MET A 153 -7.57 -9.87 -7.83
CA MET A 153 -8.60 -9.20 -8.63
C MET A 153 -8.23 -9.16 -10.10
N HIS A 154 -6.97 -8.83 -10.41
CA HIS A 154 -6.45 -8.83 -11.78
C HIS A 154 -6.58 -10.21 -12.43
N THR A 155 -6.16 -11.28 -11.74
CA THR A 155 -6.21 -12.65 -12.27
C THR A 155 -7.65 -13.11 -12.50
N PHE A 156 -8.59 -12.82 -11.59
CA PHE A 156 -10.00 -13.16 -11.82
C PHE A 156 -10.59 -12.44 -13.05
N ARG A 157 -10.27 -11.16 -13.21
CA ARG A 157 -10.75 -10.37 -14.36
C ARG A 157 -10.11 -10.80 -15.68
N ASP A 158 -8.79 -10.95 -15.73
CA ASP A 158 -8.06 -11.06 -16.99
C ASP A 158 -7.77 -12.51 -17.39
N LYS A 159 -7.45 -13.40 -16.43
CA LYS A 159 -7.17 -14.82 -16.72
C LYS A 159 -8.44 -15.66 -16.80
N TYR A 160 -9.39 -15.43 -15.90
CA TYR A 160 -10.63 -16.21 -15.81
C TYR A 160 -11.86 -15.52 -16.40
N HIS A 161 -11.73 -14.25 -16.79
CA HIS A 161 -12.83 -13.46 -17.35
C HIS A 161 -14.08 -13.39 -16.45
N ASP A 162 -13.87 -13.43 -15.12
CA ASP A 162 -14.93 -13.28 -14.13
C ASP A 162 -14.76 -11.99 -13.32
N PRO A 163 -15.29 -10.86 -13.82
CA PRO A 163 -15.22 -9.59 -13.11
C PRO A 163 -16.12 -9.56 -11.86
N ASN A 164 -17.17 -10.39 -11.78
CA ASN A 164 -18.03 -10.41 -10.59
C ASN A 164 -17.28 -11.01 -9.40
N LEU A 165 -16.51 -12.08 -9.65
CA LEU A 165 -15.69 -12.69 -8.62
C LEU A 165 -14.58 -11.75 -8.16
N ALA A 166 -13.96 -11.00 -9.09
CA ALA A 166 -13.00 -9.95 -8.73
C ALA A 166 -13.60 -8.89 -7.79
N LEU A 167 -14.83 -8.42 -8.07
CA LEU A 167 -15.55 -7.50 -7.17
C LEU A 167 -15.87 -8.15 -5.82
N ALA A 168 -16.33 -9.41 -5.83
CA ALA A 168 -16.64 -10.15 -4.61
C ALA A 168 -15.40 -10.35 -3.71
N MET A 169 -14.21 -10.52 -4.28
CA MET A 169 -12.96 -10.61 -3.50
C MET A 169 -12.62 -9.32 -2.79
N PHE A 170 -12.78 -8.17 -3.46
CA PHE A 170 -12.63 -6.87 -2.82
C PHE A 170 -13.68 -6.69 -1.70
N ASP A 171 -14.92 -7.07 -1.98
CA ASP A 171 -16.01 -6.99 -1.01
C ASP A 171 -15.84 -7.96 0.17
N HIS A 172 -15.14 -9.07 -0.02
CA HIS A 172 -14.77 -9.95 1.07
C HIS A 172 -13.66 -9.31 1.94
N ALA A 173 -12.61 -8.78 1.31
CA ALA A 173 -11.49 -8.14 2.02
C ALA A 173 -11.92 -6.97 2.91
N ARG A 174 -12.85 -6.12 2.41
CA ARG A 174 -13.39 -4.98 3.20
C ARG A 174 -14.23 -5.41 4.40
N ASN A 175 -14.94 -6.54 4.30
CA ASN A 175 -15.89 -6.99 5.32
C ASN A 175 -15.26 -8.01 6.29
N LEU A 176 -14.05 -8.48 6.01
CA LEU A 176 -13.35 -9.46 6.83
C LEU A 176 -12.96 -8.88 8.20
N SER A 177 -12.27 -7.75 8.19
CA SER A 177 -11.95 -7.00 9.40
C SER A 177 -11.54 -5.57 9.09
N ILE A 178 -11.53 -4.71 10.11
CA ILE A 178 -11.08 -3.32 9.97
C ILE A 178 -9.59 -3.28 9.56
N ALA A 179 -8.75 -4.16 10.13
CA ALA A 179 -7.35 -4.27 9.76
C ALA A 179 -7.20 -4.70 8.30
N SER A 180 -7.94 -5.71 7.87
CA SER A 180 -7.99 -6.15 6.48
C SER A 180 -8.41 -5.03 5.52
N TYR A 181 -9.43 -4.25 5.87
CA TYR A 181 -9.86 -3.10 5.07
C TYR A 181 -8.78 -2.00 4.99
N VAL A 182 -8.15 -1.65 6.11
CA VAL A 182 -7.16 -0.58 6.17
C VAL A 182 -5.82 -0.98 5.54
N PHE A 183 -5.38 -2.22 5.65
CA PHE A 183 -4.12 -2.64 5.04
C PHE A 183 -4.30 -3.25 3.64
N GLY A 184 -5.43 -3.92 3.38
CA GLY A 184 -5.74 -4.61 2.11
C GLY A 184 -6.22 -3.71 1.00
N CYS A 185 -7.14 -2.78 1.27
CA CYS A 185 -7.70 -1.87 0.26
C CYS A 185 -6.71 -0.74 -0.09
N SER A 186 -5.54 -1.13 -0.61
CA SER A 186 -4.50 -0.21 -1.05
C SER A 186 -4.87 0.48 -2.35
N THR A 187 -4.06 1.48 -2.75
CA THR A 187 -4.22 2.15 -4.05
C THR A 187 -4.23 1.15 -5.22
N GLN A 188 -3.46 0.07 -5.15
CA GLN A 188 -3.43 -0.95 -6.20
C GLN A 188 -4.75 -1.72 -6.28
N ALA A 189 -5.32 -2.13 -5.13
CA ALA A 189 -6.61 -2.81 -5.09
C ALA A 189 -7.75 -1.90 -5.60
N TYR A 190 -7.73 -0.61 -5.25
CA TYR A 190 -8.69 0.35 -5.81
C TYR A 190 -8.50 0.58 -7.31
N ASN A 191 -7.28 0.57 -7.82
CA ASN A 191 -7.05 0.66 -9.26
C ASN A 191 -7.70 -0.53 -9.98
N GLU A 192 -7.54 -1.75 -9.47
CA GLU A 192 -8.20 -2.93 -10.03
C GLU A 192 -9.73 -2.86 -9.90
N LEU A 193 -10.25 -2.31 -8.79
CA LEU A 193 -11.69 -2.10 -8.60
C LEU A 193 -12.26 -1.13 -9.65
N ILE A 194 -11.62 0.03 -9.83
CA ILE A 194 -12.02 1.06 -10.80
C ILE A 194 -11.94 0.51 -12.22
N GLU A 195 -10.84 -0.17 -12.54
CA GLU A 195 -10.65 -0.78 -13.85
C GLU A 195 -11.73 -1.81 -14.14
N THR A 196 -11.99 -2.75 -13.21
CA THR A 196 -13.03 -3.77 -13.35
C THR A 196 -14.42 -3.16 -13.55
N ARG A 197 -14.78 -2.14 -12.75
CA ARG A 197 -16.09 -1.45 -12.87
C ARG A 197 -16.26 -0.74 -14.22
N TRP A 198 -15.20 -0.14 -14.74
CA TRP A 198 -15.27 0.56 -16.01
C TRP A 198 -15.22 -0.37 -17.21
N THR A 199 -14.22 -1.26 -17.29
CA THR A 199 -13.97 -2.08 -18.48
C THR A 199 -15.04 -3.15 -18.67
N CYS A 200 -15.57 -3.70 -17.59
CA CYS A 200 -16.52 -4.81 -17.65
C CYS A 200 -17.99 -4.38 -17.55
N PHE A 201 -18.28 -3.35 -16.74
CA PHE A 201 -19.67 -2.93 -16.46
C PHE A 201 -20.01 -1.53 -16.99
N TYR A 202 -19.01 -0.73 -17.39
CA TYR A 202 -19.18 0.68 -17.76
C TYR A 202 -19.91 1.51 -16.68
N ASP A 203 -19.70 1.13 -15.42
CA ASP A 203 -20.38 1.72 -14.28
C ASP A 203 -19.65 2.98 -13.80
N ILE A 204 -20.07 4.13 -14.36
CA ILE A 204 -19.48 5.42 -13.99
C ILE A 204 -19.79 5.83 -12.55
N GLN A 205 -20.94 5.41 -12.00
CA GLN A 205 -21.31 5.68 -10.60
C GLN A 205 -20.41 4.88 -9.67
N GLY A 206 -20.18 3.60 -9.99
CA GLY A 206 -19.24 2.76 -9.27
C GLY A 206 -17.81 3.28 -9.29
N VAL A 207 -17.36 3.87 -10.39
CA VAL A 207 -16.04 4.53 -10.47
C VAL A 207 -15.97 5.76 -9.56
N HIS A 208 -17.01 6.61 -9.59
CA HIS A 208 -17.11 7.76 -8.69
C HIS A 208 -17.09 7.33 -7.22
N ASP A 209 -17.89 6.34 -6.86
CA ASP A 209 -18.01 5.86 -5.48
C ASP A 209 -16.69 5.25 -4.99
N ALA A 210 -15.98 4.51 -5.83
CA ALA A 210 -14.65 3.98 -5.51
C ALA A 210 -13.62 5.11 -5.27
N LEU A 211 -13.60 6.17 -6.09
CA LEU A 211 -12.71 7.31 -5.90
C LEU A 211 -13.06 8.14 -4.67
N GLN A 212 -14.35 8.26 -4.37
CA GLN A 212 -14.82 8.91 -3.15
C GLN A 212 -14.41 8.09 -1.93
N GLU A 213 -14.54 6.76 -1.99
CA GLU A 213 -14.09 5.84 -0.94
C GLU A 213 -12.57 5.93 -0.72
N MET A 214 -11.77 5.97 -1.80
CA MET A 214 -10.32 6.23 -1.71
C MET A 214 -10.03 7.52 -0.94
N THR A 215 -10.75 8.59 -1.25
CA THR A 215 -10.56 9.90 -0.62
C THR A 215 -10.94 9.87 0.86
N ILE A 216 -12.08 9.28 1.21
CA ILE A 216 -12.56 9.13 2.59
C ILE A 216 -11.58 8.29 3.42
N ASN A 217 -11.02 7.24 2.83
CA ASN A 217 -10.08 6.34 3.49
C ASN A 217 -8.63 6.84 3.51
N GLY A 218 -8.36 8.05 3.00
CA GLY A 218 -7.01 8.62 2.92
C GLY A 218 -6.06 7.84 2.00
N VAL A 219 -6.59 7.17 0.96
CA VAL A 219 -5.80 6.46 -0.05
C VAL A 219 -5.34 7.44 -1.12
N ASP A 220 -4.03 7.55 -1.28
CA ASP A 220 -3.45 8.42 -2.30
C ASP A 220 -3.76 7.92 -3.72
N VAL A 221 -4.16 8.86 -4.58
CA VAL A 221 -4.33 8.67 -6.03
C VAL A 221 -2.96 8.60 -6.70
N ASP A 222 -2.64 7.46 -7.33
CA ASP A 222 -1.37 7.26 -8.03
C ASP A 222 -1.43 7.71 -9.50
N SER A 223 -0.36 7.42 -10.26
CA SER A 223 -0.35 7.73 -11.71
C SER A 223 -1.24 6.80 -12.53
N ARG A 224 -1.49 5.57 -12.07
CA ARG A 224 -2.36 4.60 -12.73
C ARG A 224 -3.82 4.97 -12.53
N THR A 225 -4.25 5.35 -11.33
CA THR A 225 -5.59 5.88 -11.05
C THR A 225 -5.90 7.07 -11.95
N ARG A 226 -4.95 7.98 -12.16
CA ARG A 226 -5.11 9.11 -13.08
C ARG A 226 -5.31 8.67 -14.53
N ARG A 227 -4.53 7.70 -15.01
CA ARG A 227 -4.70 7.12 -16.35
C ARG A 227 -6.07 6.44 -16.51
N LEU A 228 -6.52 5.72 -15.49
CA LEU A 228 -7.85 5.09 -15.48
C LEU A 228 -8.96 6.15 -15.55
N VAL A 229 -8.84 7.24 -14.79
CA VAL A 229 -9.80 8.36 -14.83
C VAL A 229 -9.80 9.05 -16.19
N GLU A 230 -8.63 9.29 -16.79
CA GLU A 230 -8.54 9.84 -18.14
C GLU A 230 -9.17 8.91 -19.20
N MET A 231 -8.99 7.60 -19.06
CA MET A 231 -9.64 6.60 -19.91
C MET A 231 -11.16 6.64 -19.75
N VAL A 232 -11.65 6.60 -18.51
CA VAL A 232 -13.08 6.72 -18.19
C VAL A 232 -13.66 7.97 -18.83
N ARG A 233 -12.99 9.13 -18.67
CA ARG A 233 -13.45 10.39 -19.26
C ARG A 233 -13.50 10.35 -20.79
N ARG A 234 -12.47 9.81 -21.45
CA ARG A 234 -12.42 9.74 -22.91
C ARG A 234 -13.52 8.84 -23.45
N GLU A 235 -13.68 7.66 -22.86
CA GLU A 235 -14.65 6.67 -23.31
C GLU A 235 -16.10 7.06 -22.95
N ALA A 236 -16.32 7.62 -21.76
CA ALA A 236 -17.62 8.15 -21.36
C ALA A 236 -18.05 9.31 -22.26
N ALA A 237 -17.16 10.24 -22.55
CA ALA A 237 -17.45 11.36 -23.46
C ALA A 237 -17.72 10.86 -24.89
N GLN A 238 -16.94 9.89 -25.38
CA GLN A 238 -17.20 9.28 -26.69
C GLN A 238 -18.57 8.60 -26.74
N ARG A 239 -19.02 7.93 -25.68
CA ARG A 239 -20.32 7.26 -25.65
C ARG A 239 -21.49 8.22 -25.42
N ASP A 240 -21.33 9.25 -24.58
CA ASP A 240 -22.37 10.24 -24.33
C ASP A 240 -22.69 11.04 -25.61
N LEU A 241 -21.68 11.33 -26.43
CA LEU A 241 -21.86 11.92 -27.77
C LEU A 241 -22.73 11.05 -28.71
N TRP A 242 -22.81 9.74 -28.50
CA TRP A 242 -23.70 8.84 -29.24
C TRP A 242 -25.09 8.70 -28.59
N PHE A 243 -25.23 9.00 -27.29
CA PHE A 243 -26.50 8.96 -26.55
C PHE A 243 -27.21 10.31 -26.47
N GLU A 244 -26.57 11.42 -26.86
CA GLU A 244 -27.14 12.77 -26.95
C GLU A 244 -28.37 12.87 -27.89
N GLU A 245 -28.68 11.85 -28.68
CA GLU A 245 -29.96 11.74 -29.41
C GLU A 245 -31.16 11.39 -28.53
N SER A 246 -30.95 10.84 -27.33
CA SER A 246 -32.01 10.47 -26.38
C SER A 246 -32.05 11.45 -25.19
N GLN A 247 -32.72 12.59 -25.42
CA GLN A 247 -33.03 13.61 -24.42
C GLN A 247 -33.40 13.00 -23.04
N LEU A 248 -32.76 13.46 -21.95
CA LEU A 248 -32.97 13.14 -20.51
C LEU A 248 -31.91 12.30 -19.76
N GLY A 249 -30.63 12.25 -20.17
CA GLY A 249 -29.57 11.60 -19.36
C GLY A 249 -28.18 12.26 -19.33
N SER A 250 -27.78 12.97 -20.40
CA SER A 250 -26.39 13.42 -20.60
C SER A 250 -25.85 14.38 -19.51
N GLY A 251 -26.70 15.24 -18.94
CA GLY A 251 -26.25 16.23 -17.95
C GLY A 251 -25.77 15.63 -16.61
N GLU A 252 -26.25 14.45 -16.24
CA GLU A 252 -25.84 13.79 -14.99
C GLU A 252 -24.47 13.11 -15.12
N VAL A 253 -24.20 12.49 -16.27
CA VAL A 253 -22.92 11.85 -16.61
C VAL A 253 -21.81 12.90 -16.62
N MET A 254 -22.02 14.04 -17.27
CA MET A 254 -21.04 15.13 -17.30
C MET A 254 -20.74 15.73 -15.93
N ARG A 255 -21.77 15.87 -15.06
CA ARG A 255 -21.57 16.28 -13.67
C ARG A 255 -20.74 15.26 -12.90
N LEU A 256 -21.00 13.97 -13.11
CA LEU A 256 -20.25 12.91 -12.45
C LEU A 256 -18.80 12.85 -12.92
N LEU A 257 -18.55 13.00 -14.22
CA LEU A 257 -17.19 13.13 -14.77
C LEU A 257 -16.43 14.31 -14.15
N THR A 258 -17.11 15.45 -13.95
CA THR A 258 -16.50 16.60 -13.29
C THR A 258 -16.08 16.26 -11.84
N LYS A 259 -16.94 15.57 -11.09
CA LYS A 259 -16.61 15.11 -9.73
C LYS A 259 -15.47 14.09 -9.71
N ILE A 260 -15.46 13.15 -10.66
CA ILE A 260 -14.40 12.16 -10.83
C ILE A 260 -13.05 12.86 -11.07
N ASP A 261 -13.04 13.87 -11.96
CA ASP A 261 -11.84 14.69 -12.24
C ASP A 261 -11.40 15.48 -10.98
N GLU A 262 -12.35 16.01 -10.19
CA GLU A 262 -12.05 16.69 -8.92
C GLU A 262 -11.42 15.76 -7.88
N LEU A 263 -11.89 14.52 -7.77
CA LEU A 263 -11.35 13.51 -6.85
C LEU A 263 -9.98 12.99 -7.30
N ALA A 264 -9.75 12.88 -8.61
CA ALA A 264 -8.47 12.44 -9.16
C ALA A 264 -7.40 13.55 -9.20
N ALA A 265 -7.84 14.81 -9.26
CA ALA A 265 -6.98 15.97 -9.13
C ALA A 265 -6.41 16.01 -7.72
N LYS A 266 -5.08 15.94 -7.60
CA LYS A 266 -4.43 16.19 -6.31
C LYS A 266 -4.94 17.52 -5.77
N PRO A 267 -5.42 17.62 -4.52
CA PRO A 267 -5.55 18.91 -3.88
C PRO A 267 -4.14 19.50 -3.92
N LEU A 268 -3.93 20.53 -4.74
CA LEU A 268 -2.71 21.31 -4.72
C LEU A 268 -2.53 21.76 -3.27
N SER A 269 -1.63 21.08 -2.55
CA SER A 269 -1.38 21.24 -1.14
C SER A 269 -1.47 22.71 -0.74
N ARG A 270 -2.59 23.09 -0.10
CA ARG A 270 -2.74 24.38 0.58
C ARG A 270 -1.76 24.51 1.75
N SER A 271 -1.00 23.46 2.08
CA SER A 271 -0.07 23.42 3.21
C SER A 271 1.40 23.65 2.81
N ARG A 272 1.84 23.30 1.60
CA ARG A 272 3.24 23.56 1.19
C ARG A 272 3.53 24.99 0.74
N LYS A 273 2.53 25.80 0.38
CA LYS A 273 2.78 27.19 -0.05
C LYS A 273 3.06 28.15 1.12
N ALA A 274 2.71 27.82 2.36
CA ALA A 274 2.92 28.72 3.50
C ALA A 274 4.33 28.62 4.13
N SER A 275 4.99 27.45 4.06
CA SER A 275 6.32 27.27 4.64
C SER A 275 7.46 27.62 3.66
N THR A 276 7.25 27.48 2.35
CA THR A 276 8.28 27.86 1.37
C THR A 276 8.36 29.38 1.15
N LEU A 277 7.28 30.13 1.42
CA LEU A 277 7.28 31.60 1.33
C LEU A 277 8.03 32.29 2.47
N LYS A 278 8.19 31.65 3.64
CA LYS A 278 8.98 32.20 4.76
C LYS A 278 10.46 31.80 4.71
N SER A 279 10.81 30.71 4.03
CA SER A 279 12.20 30.32 3.77
C SER A 279 12.82 31.05 2.57
N ALA A 280 12.01 31.60 1.66
CA ALA A 280 12.48 32.27 0.44
C ALA A 280 12.84 33.76 0.62
N LEU A 281 12.71 34.31 1.84
CA LEU A 281 13.15 35.69 2.15
C LEU A 281 14.57 35.77 2.75
N SER A 282 15.29 34.65 2.81
CA SER A 282 16.68 34.64 3.25
C SER A 282 17.50 33.77 2.30
N LYS A 283 18.48 34.42 1.67
CA LYS A 283 19.53 33.91 0.76
C LYS A 283 19.15 33.93 -0.73
N ASN A 284 19.88 34.80 -1.43
CA ASN A 284 19.86 35.04 -2.87
C ASN A 284 19.65 33.78 -3.71
N PRO A 285 18.68 33.76 -4.64
CA PRO A 285 18.61 32.69 -5.63
C PRO A 285 19.77 32.88 -6.62
N ALA A 286 20.73 31.96 -6.58
CA ALA A 286 21.73 31.84 -7.65
C ALA A 286 20.98 31.72 -8.98
N LYS A 287 21.34 32.59 -9.94
CA LYS A 287 20.67 32.59 -11.24
C LYS A 287 21.10 31.33 -11.98
N TRP A 288 20.14 30.66 -12.60
CA TRP A 288 20.32 29.48 -13.46
C TRP A 288 21.39 29.64 -14.57
N GLY A 289 21.93 30.85 -14.80
CA GLY A 289 23.03 31.12 -15.73
C GLY A 289 24.43 31.18 -15.10
N ASP A 290 24.59 31.11 -13.78
CA ASP A 290 25.90 31.32 -13.13
C ASP A 290 26.88 30.18 -13.45
N TRP A 291 26.40 28.95 -13.69
CA TRP A 291 27.25 27.83 -14.12
C TRP A 291 27.87 28.04 -15.51
N LYS A 292 27.34 28.96 -16.33
CA LYS A 292 27.92 29.33 -17.62
C LYS A 292 28.97 30.43 -17.52
N ALA A 293 29.00 31.15 -16.39
CA ALA A 293 29.87 32.30 -16.18
C ALA A 293 31.15 31.95 -15.41
N THR A 294 31.22 30.78 -14.77
CA THR A 294 32.47 30.24 -14.21
C THR A 294 33.27 29.52 -15.28
N PRO A 295 34.45 30.04 -15.68
CA PRO A 295 35.43 29.24 -16.41
C PRO A 295 35.77 28.03 -15.55
N LEU A 296 35.75 26.83 -16.14
CA LEU A 296 36.22 25.63 -15.47
C LEU A 296 37.74 25.81 -15.25
N GLU A 297 38.16 26.19 -14.05
CA GLU A 297 39.56 26.13 -13.67
C GLU A 297 39.94 24.65 -13.57
N ASP A 298 40.74 24.17 -14.52
CA ASP A 298 41.37 22.85 -14.45
C ASP A 298 42.24 22.81 -13.19
N LYS A 299 41.75 22.12 -12.16
CA LYS A 299 42.56 21.83 -10.99
C LYS A 299 43.64 20.83 -11.42
N PRO A 300 44.93 21.12 -11.22
CA PRO A 300 46.01 20.25 -11.67
C PRO A 300 46.02 18.86 -11.00
N ASP A 301 45.18 18.64 -9.99
CA ASP A 301 45.03 17.37 -9.26
C ASP A 301 43.78 16.56 -9.67
N ASP A 302 42.94 17.05 -10.60
CA ASP A 302 41.82 16.26 -11.09
C ASP A 302 42.30 15.22 -12.11
N GLN A 303 42.39 13.96 -11.68
CA GLN A 303 42.79 12.81 -12.51
C GLN A 303 41.73 12.41 -13.57
N TRP A 304 40.71 13.25 -13.77
CA TRP A 304 39.61 13.06 -14.69
C TRP A 304 39.98 13.57 -16.09
N ALA A 305 40.94 12.93 -16.73
CA ALA A 305 41.20 13.17 -18.16
C ALA A 305 40.28 12.28 -19.01
N PHE A 306 39.69 12.87 -20.05
CA PHE A 306 38.70 12.24 -20.94
C PHE A 306 39.17 10.92 -21.59
N ASP A 307 40.49 10.67 -21.63
CA ASP A 307 41.12 9.49 -22.23
C ASP A 307 41.66 8.45 -21.23
N GLN A 308 41.36 8.54 -19.93
CA GLN A 308 41.97 7.67 -18.89
C GLN A 308 41.08 6.53 -18.35
N TRP A 309 39.96 6.22 -19.02
CA TRP A 309 38.99 5.23 -18.55
C TRP A 309 39.55 3.80 -18.43
N ASP A 310 40.56 3.43 -19.22
CA ASP A 310 41.13 2.07 -19.25
C ASP A 310 42.37 1.87 -18.37
N ARG A 311 42.75 2.84 -17.54
CA ARG A 311 43.91 2.67 -16.63
C ARG A 311 43.45 2.17 -15.26
N PRO A 312 43.92 1.00 -14.78
CA PRO A 312 43.60 0.54 -13.44
C PRO A 312 44.11 1.56 -12.42
N SER A 313 43.20 2.05 -11.57
CA SER A 313 43.53 3.06 -10.58
C SER A 313 44.64 2.57 -9.66
N ARG A 314 45.57 3.47 -9.31
CA ARG A 314 46.78 3.20 -8.52
C ARG A 314 46.50 2.68 -7.08
N ARG A 315 45.23 2.49 -6.70
CA ARG A 315 44.79 1.90 -5.43
C ARG A 315 44.87 0.37 -5.40
N ASP A 316 44.98 -0.33 -6.53
CA ASP A 316 45.02 -1.80 -6.59
C ASP A 316 46.42 -2.43 -6.66
N GLN A 317 47.50 -1.65 -6.62
CA GLN A 317 48.89 -2.17 -6.65
C GLN A 317 49.54 -2.37 -5.26
N GLY A 318 48.75 -2.33 -4.20
CA GLY A 318 49.24 -2.36 -2.82
C GLY A 318 49.20 -3.72 -2.12
N PHE A 319 49.18 -4.86 -2.83
CA PHE A 319 49.17 -6.17 -2.15
C PHE A 319 49.73 -7.33 -2.98
N ARG A 320 50.96 -7.20 -3.50
CA ARG A 320 51.78 -8.35 -3.95
C ARG A 320 53.15 -7.86 -4.39
N GLU A 321 54.12 -7.86 -3.48
CA GLU A 321 55.52 -8.25 -3.75
C GLU A 321 56.37 -7.94 -2.52
N GLY A 322 56.76 -9.00 -1.80
CA GLY A 322 57.59 -8.84 -0.62
C GLY A 322 57.88 -10.13 0.13
N SER A 323 58.14 -11.25 -0.56
CA SER A 323 58.92 -12.33 0.07
C SER A 323 59.38 -13.37 -0.96
N GLN A 324 60.55 -13.14 -1.56
CA GLN A 324 61.44 -14.23 -1.93
C GLN A 324 62.87 -13.81 -1.69
N ARG A 325 63.54 -14.47 -0.74
CA ARG A 325 64.85 -15.12 -0.90
C ARG A 325 65.45 -15.48 0.46
N ARG A 326 65.42 -16.77 0.82
CA ARG A 326 66.55 -17.50 1.43
C ARG A 326 66.50 -18.98 1.02
N THR A 327 67.20 -19.24 -0.08
CA THR A 327 68.18 -20.33 -0.32
C THR A 327 68.41 -21.46 0.70
N PHE A 328 68.64 -22.67 0.12
CA PHE A 328 69.40 -23.84 0.60
C PHE A 328 68.73 -24.69 1.70
N GLU A 329 68.75 -26.03 1.78
CA GLU A 329 69.54 -27.08 1.12
C GLU A 329 68.83 -28.45 1.33
N ARG A 330 69.06 -29.34 0.36
CA ARG A 330 69.04 -30.82 0.35
C ARG A 330 68.94 -31.55 1.71
N VAL A 331 68.14 -32.63 1.79
CA VAL A 331 68.55 -33.99 2.21
C VAL A 331 67.42 -35.00 1.97
N ARG A 332 67.83 -36.15 1.39
CA ARG A 332 67.07 -37.39 1.16
C ARG A 332 66.79 -38.13 2.47
N THR A 333 65.65 -38.82 2.55
CA THR A 333 65.36 -40.18 3.10
C THR A 333 63.86 -40.20 3.44
N GLY A 334 62.99 -41.12 3.02
CA GLY A 334 63.14 -42.56 2.85
C GLY A 334 62.54 -43.28 4.06
N ASP A 335 61.25 -43.64 4.00
CA ASP A 335 60.61 -44.86 4.57
C ASP A 335 59.08 -44.68 4.59
N LYS A 336 58.27 -45.46 3.86
CA LYS A 336 57.84 -46.85 4.08
C LYS A 336 56.97 -47.09 5.34
N ARG A 337 55.72 -47.44 5.04
CA ARG A 337 54.86 -48.45 5.69
C ARG A 337 54.28 -48.11 7.08
N ARG A 338 52.94 -48.12 7.16
CA ARG A 338 52.09 -49.18 7.77
C ARG A 338 50.68 -48.59 7.99
N PHE A 339 49.66 -49.15 7.35
CA PHE A 339 48.77 -50.19 7.89
C PHE A 339 48.01 -49.76 9.15
N GLY A 340 46.68 -49.76 9.08
CA GLY A 340 45.82 -49.73 10.26
C GLY A 340 44.40 -49.28 9.99
N ALA A 341 43.61 -50.11 9.30
CA ALA A 341 42.17 -50.08 9.43
C ALA A 341 41.79 -50.55 10.85
N PHE A 342 40.82 -49.92 11.48
CA PHE A 342 39.94 -50.57 12.46
C PHE A 342 38.57 -49.88 12.44
N LYS A 343 37.59 -50.63 11.93
CA LYS A 343 36.17 -50.48 12.24
C LYS A 343 35.96 -50.93 13.69
N LEU A 344 35.02 -50.29 14.38
CA LEU A 344 33.80 -50.94 14.88
C LEU A 344 32.68 -49.90 14.87
#